data_AF-A0A7J9Y830-F1
#
_entry.id   AF-A0A7J9Y830-F1
#
_cell.length_a   1.000
_cell.length_b   1.000
_cell.length_c   1.000
_cell.angle_alpha   90.00
_cell.angle_beta   90.00
_cell.angle_gamma   90.00
#
_symmetry.space_group_name_H-M   'P 1'
#
loop_
_entity.id
_entity.type
_entity.pdbx_description
1 polymer ?
#
loop_
_entity_poly.entity_id
_entity_poly.type
_entity_poly.pdbx_seq_one_letter_code
_entity_poly.pdbx_strand_id
1 'polypeptide(L)'
;ENGLRPDQVALGLPASPRAAGGGYVDPSVVNRALDCLARGTNCGSHRPPRTYPAIRGAMTWSVNWDRVANHSFSNTVGPHLDRLP
;
A
#
# COMPACT_ATOMS: atom_id res chain seq x y z
N GLU A 1 16.27 -10.11 1.44
CA GLU A 1 16.08 -8.90 0.61
C GLU A 1 16.89 -9.05 -0.66
N ASN A 2 16.25 -9.50 -1.75
CA ASN A 2 16.87 -9.98 -2.98
C ASN A 2 17.48 -8.85 -3.84
N GLY A 3 18.29 -7.98 -3.24
CA GLY A 3 19.07 -6.93 -3.94
C GLY A 3 18.33 -5.64 -4.27
N LEU A 4 17.02 -5.53 -4.00
CA LEU A 4 16.27 -4.30 -4.21
C LEU A 4 16.44 -3.34 -3.03
N ARG A 5 16.70 -2.06 -3.32
CA ARG A 5 16.59 -1.01 -2.31
C ARG A 5 15.12 -0.78 -1.96
N PRO A 6 14.80 -0.33 -0.73
CA PRO A 6 13.41 -0.02 -0.35
C PRO A 6 12.71 0.95 -1.31
N ASP A 7 13.42 1.95 -1.82
CA ASP A 7 12.89 2.98 -2.74
C ASP A 7 12.52 2.45 -4.14
N GLN A 8 12.82 1.18 -4.41
CA GLN A 8 12.48 0.46 -5.63
C GLN A 8 11.28 -0.49 -5.45
N VAL A 9 10.70 -0.57 -4.25
CA VAL A 9 9.63 -1.51 -3.91
C VAL A 9 8.35 -0.76 -3.56
N ALA A 10 7.25 -1.12 -4.20
CA ALA A 10 5.91 -0.62 -3.91
C ALA A 10 4.89 -1.76 -3.84
N LEU A 11 3.76 -1.54 -3.17
CA LEU A 11 2.66 -2.50 -3.06
C LEU A 11 1.62 -2.25 -4.16
N GLY A 12 1.40 -3.20 -5.06
CA GLY A 12 0.40 -3.10 -6.14
C GLY A 12 -0.94 -3.75 -5.77
N LEU A 13 -2.04 -2.99 -5.77
CA LEU A 13 -3.35 -3.45 -5.30
C LEU A 13 -4.50 -3.09 -6.25
N PRO A 14 -5.61 -3.86 -6.27
CA PRO A 14 -6.83 -3.45 -6.96
C PRO A 14 -7.47 -2.23 -6.31
N ALA A 15 -7.88 -1.24 -7.10
CA ALA A 15 -8.51 -0.01 -6.61
C ALA A 15 -9.91 -0.22 -6.00
N SER A 16 -10.58 -1.29 -6.43
CA SER A 16 -11.92 -1.66 -5.97
C SER A 16 -12.14 -3.17 -6.15
N PRO A 17 -13.20 -3.76 -5.56
CA PRO A 17 -13.55 -5.17 -5.81
C PRO A 17 -13.82 -5.51 -7.27
N ARG A 18 -14.14 -4.52 -8.12
CA ARG A 18 -14.39 -4.72 -9.56
C ARG A 18 -13.12 -4.70 -10.40
N ALA A 19 -12.01 -4.23 -9.83
CA ALA A 19 -10.76 -4.05 -10.57
C ALA A 19 -9.96 -5.34 -10.78
N ALA A 20 -10.29 -6.41 -10.04
CA ALA A 20 -9.66 -7.72 -10.15
C ALA A 20 -10.64 -8.82 -9.73
N GLY A 21 -10.44 -10.05 -10.22
CA GLY A 21 -11.22 -11.22 -9.77
C GLY A 21 -10.93 -11.66 -8.33
N GLY A 22 -9.93 -11.06 -7.67
CA GLY A 22 -9.54 -11.31 -6.29
C GLY A 22 -8.38 -10.41 -5.86
N GLY A 23 -8.07 -10.39 -4.56
CA GLY A 23 -6.93 -9.65 -4.00
C GLY A 23 -7.22 -8.18 -3.64
N TYR A 24 -8.46 -7.71 -3.78
CA TYR A 24 -8.86 -6.42 -3.21
C TYR A 24 -8.78 -6.46 -1.68
N VAL A 25 -8.32 -5.36 -1.09
CA VAL A 25 -8.35 -5.11 0.36
C VAL A 25 -8.86 -3.70 0.61
N ASP A 26 -9.43 -3.46 1.78
CA ASP A 26 -9.78 -2.10 2.21
C ASP A 26 -8.52 -1.21 2.20
N PRO A 27 -8.58 0.04 1.69
CA PRO A 27 -7.42 0.93 1.62
C PRO A 27 -6.69 1.14 2.97
N SER A 28 -7.40 1.04 4.10
CA SER A 28 -6.77 1.10 5.43
C SER A 28 -5.80 -0.06 5.68
N VAL A 29 -6.01 -1.22 5.07
CA VAL A 29 -5.08 -2.37 5.13
C VAL A 29 -3.78 -2.04 4.43
N VAL A 30 -3.82 -1.31 3.31
CA VAL A 30 -2.63 -0.85 2.59
C VAL A 30 -1.81 0.09 3.46
N ASN A 31 -2.46 1.05 4.14
CA ASN A 31 -1.79 1.96 5.07
C ASN A 31 -1.13 1.20 6.22
N ARG A 32 -1.81 0.22 6.83
CA ARG A 32 -1.21 -0.62 7.87
C ARG A 32 -0.01 -1.43 7.38
N ALA A 33 -0.06 -1.94 6.15
CA ALA A 33 1.07 -2.64 5.56
C ALA A 33 2.27 -1.70 5.33
N LEU A 34 2.02 -0.48 4.87
CA LEU A 34 3.05 0.55 4.70
C LEU A 34 3.65 0.97 6.04
N ASP A 35 2.83 1.17 7.09
CA ASP A 35 3.31 1.41 8.46
C ASP A 35 4.17 0.25 8.97
N CYS A 36 3.75 -0.99 8.72
CA CYS A 36 4.49 -2.16 9.16
C CYS A 36 5.86 -2.23 8.48
N LEU A 37 5.92 -1.96 7.18
CA LEU A 37 7.17 -1.93 6.43
C LEU A 37 8.04 -0.74 6.83
N ALA A 38 7.51 0.48 6.84
CA ALA A 38 8.29 1.69 7.06
C ALA A 38 8.68 1.92 8.53
N ARG A 39 7.81 1.57 9.48
CA ARG A 39 7.94 1.87 10.91
C ARG A 39 7.94 0.66 11.83
N GLY A 40 7.51 -0.51 11.35
CA GLY A 40 7.33 -1.69 12.20
C GLY A 40 6.13 -1.59 13.13
N THR A 41 5.15 -0.73 12.81
CA THR A 41 3.90 -0.54 13.55
C THR A 41 2.71 -1.06 12.75
N ASN A 42 1.57 -1.35 13.38
CA ASN A 42 0.37 -1.82 12.68
C ASN A 42 0.56 -3.12 11.87
N CYS A 43 1.57 -3.91 12.20
CA CYS A 43 1.80 -5.22 11.60
C CYS A 43 0.70 -6.22 11.96
N GLY A 44 0.43 -7.16 11.06
CA GLY A 44 -0.35 -8.35 11.35
C GLY A 44 0.48 -9.41 12.09
N SER A 45 0.16 -10.68 11.88
CA SER A 45 0.96 -11.80 12.43
C SER A 45 2.36 -11.88 11.84
N HIS A 46 2.53 -11.44 10.59
CA HIS A 46 3.85 -11.31 9.98
C HIS A 46 4.46 -9.96 10.30
N ARG A 47 5.66 -9.98 10.90
CA ARG A 47 6.48 -8.81 11.17
C ARG A 47 7.79 -8.92 10.36
N PRO A 48 8.09 -7.93 9.50
CA PRO A 48 9.37 -7.91 8.79
C PRO A 48 10.56 -7.92 9.78
N PRO A 49 11.71 -8.51 9.41
CA PRO A 49 12.87 -8.60 10.29
C PRO A 49 13.52 -7.24 10.61
N ARG A 50 13.24 -6.21 9.79
CA ARG A 50 13.67 -4.82 9.96
C ARG A 50 12.64 -3.88 9.34
N THR A 51 12.75 -2.59 9.64
CA THR A 51 11.97 -1.56 8.97
C THR A 51 12.65 -1.08 7.68
N TYR A 52 11.84 -0.52 6.79
CA TYR A 52 12.23 -0.03 5.47
C TYR A 52 11.64 1.39 5.26
N PRO A 53 12.19 2.41 5.94
CA PRO A 53 11.63 3.77 5.91
C PRO A 53 11.45 4.32 4.49
N ALA A 54 12.43 4.06 3.61
CA ALA A 54 12.43 4.54 2.24
C ALA A 54 11.56 3.70 1.26
N ILE A 55 10.58 2.91 1.73
CA ILE A 55 9.67 2.17 0.84
C ILE A 55 8.96 3.15 -0.11
N ARG A 56 8.89 2.81 -1.41
CA ARG A 56 8.38 3.74 -2.43
C ARG A 56 6.93 4.13 -2.24
N GLY A 57 6.08 3.20 -1.81
CA GLY A 57 4.66 3.43 -1.57
C GLY A 57 3.76 2.37 -2.18
N ALA A 58 2.67 2.81 -2.82
CA ALA A 58 1.65 1.94 -3.38
C ALA A 58 1.34 2.27 -4.85
N MET A 59 0.88 1.26 -5.58
CA MET A 59 0.37 1.35 -6.93
C MET A 59 -1.03 0.74 -6.95
N THR A 60 -1.92 1.26 -7.80
CA THR A 60 -3.23 0.67 -7.98
C THR A 60 -3.60 0.41 -9.43
N TRP A 61 -4.22 -0.75 -9.67
CA TRP A 61 -4.99 -0.98 -10.88
C TRP A 61 -6.46 -0.70 -10.58
N SER A 62 -7.05 0.36 -11.10
CA SER A 62 -6.49 1.44 -11.91
C SER A 62 -7.12 2.77 -11.50
N VAL A 63 -6.62 3.89 -12.04
CA VAL A 63 -7.24 5.21 -11.84
C VAL A 63 -8.71 5.22 -12.25
N ASN A 64 -9.09 4.53 -13.32
CA ASN A 64 -10.49 4.43 -13.76
C ASN A 64 -11.36 3.70 -12.73
N TRP A 65 -10.87 2.59 -12.19
CA TRP A 65 -11.60 1.83 -11.17
C TRP A 65 -11.68 2.58 -9.85
N ASP A 66 -10.64 3.32 -9.49
CA ASP A 66 -10.65 4.19 -8.32
C ASP A 66 -11.71 5.30 -8.47
N ARG A 67 -11.78 5.96 -9.64
CA ARG A 67 -12.83 6.95 -9.93
C ARG A 67 -14.24 6.36 -9.80
N VAL A 68 -14.48 5.17 -10.36
CA VAL A 68 -15.79 4.49 -10.24
C VAL A 68 -16.12 4.13 -8.79
N ALA A 69 -15.10 3.96 -7.95
CA ALA A 69 -15.21 3.76 -6.51
C ALA A 69 -15.11 5.06 -5.69
N ASN A 70 -15.44 6.21 -6.30
CA ASN A 70 -15.42 7.54 -5.67
C ASN A 70 -14.07 7.92 -5.04
N HIS A 71 -12.97 7.51 -5.69
CA HIS A 71 -11.60 7.79 -5.26
C HIS A 71 -11.23 7.23 -3.87
N SER A 72 -11.91 6.16 -3.43
CA SER A 72 -11.70 5.57 -2.11
C SER A 72 -10.24 5.16 -1.86
N PHE A 73 -9.56 4.58 -2.86
CA PHE A 73 -8.16 4.15 -2.72
C PHE A 73 -7.25 5.37 -2.65
N SER A 74 -7.30 6.26 -3.64
CA SER A 74 -6.37 7.40 -3.70
C SER A 74 -6.56 8.39 -2.55
N ASN A 75 -7.80 8.67 -2.15
CA ASN A 75 -8.10 9.56 -1.02
C ASN A 75 -7.66 9.00 0.33
N THR A 76 -7.51 7.68 0.45
CA THR A 76 -7.08 7.03 1.70
C THR A 76 -5.57 6.77 1.74
N VAL A 77 -5.00 6.31 0.62
CA VAL A 77 -3.59 5.90 0.55
C VAL A 77 -2.68 7.10 0.25
N GLY A 78 -3.08 8.01 -0.63
CA GLY A 78 -2.27 9.16 -1.03
C GLY A 78 -1.81 10.02 0.16
N PRO A 79 -2.72 10.56 0.98
CA PRO A 79 -2.35 11.36 2.15
C PRO A 79 -1.55 10.59 3.22
N HIS A 80 -1.61 9.26 3.22
CA HIS A 80 -0.80 8.44 4.12
C HIS A 80 0.64 8.31 3.62
N LEU A 81 0.85 8.21 2.30
CA LEU A 81 2.19 8.21 1.69
C LEU A 81 2.96 9.49 2.01
N ASP A 82 2.30 10.65 1.99
CA ASP A 82 2.91 11.95 2.33
C ASP A 82 3.43 12.04 3.77
N ARG A 83 2.99 11.11 4.63
CA ARG A 83 3.38 11.04 6.04
C ARG A 83 4.42 9.97 6.30
N LEU A 84 4.78 9.12 5.34
CA LEU A 84 5.84 8.12 5.53
C LEU A 84 7.18 8.83 5.82
N PRO A 85 8.07 8.21 6.63
CA PRO A 85 9.33 8.81 7.05
C PRO A 85 10.35 8.97 5.91
#